data_AF-A0A7X3Z7E0-F1
#
_entry.id   AF-A0A7X3Z7E0-F1
#
_cell.length_a   1.000
_cell.length_b   1.000
_cell.length_c   1.000
_cell.angle_alpha   90.00
_cell.angle_beta   90.00
_cell.angle_gamma   90.00
#
_symmetry.space_group_name_H-M   'P 1'
#
loop_
_entity.id
_entity.type
_entity.pdbx_description
1 polymer ?
#
loop_
_entity_poly.entity_id
_entity_poly.type
_entity_poly.pdbx_seq_one_letter_code
_entity_poly.pdbx_strand_id
1 'polypeptide(L)'
;MQPGPRNQLTDVTGLTVGQAQDELMKTGVTVVVGDAPMVAGVHVMGGAPGTRETDLLAPDKTVQAVDALTLAGGSAFGLAAADGVAAGLRAVGRGCAAAG
;
A
#
# COMPACT_ATOMS: atom_id res chain seq x y z
N MET A 1 24.62 -7.33 -11.28
CA MET A 1 23.60 -6.27 -11.16
C MET A 1 24.18 -5.17 -10.29
N GLN A 2 24.04 -3.90 -10.68
CA GLN A 2 24.45 -2.75 -9.86
C GLN A 2 23.21 -2.13 -9.20
N PRO A 3 23.21 -1.87 -7.88
CA PRO A 3 22.11 -1.19 -7.22
C PRO A 3 21.86 0.23 -7.75
N GLY A 4 20.67 0.75 -7.49
CA GLY A 4 20.36 2.16 -7.69
C GLY A 4 21.18 3.09 -6.76
N PRO A 5 21.12 4.42 -6.98
CA PRO A 5 21.96 5.39 -6.29
C PRO A 5 21.85 5.37 -4.76
N ARG A 6 20.66 5.09 -4.21
CA ARG A 6 20.44 4.97 -2.76
C ARG A 6 20.36 3.53 -2.30
N ASN A 7 20.26 2.58 -3.23
CA ASN A 7 19.94 1.19 -2.97
C ASN A 7 18.64 1.07 -2.16
N GLN A 8 17.60 1.80 -2.59
CA GLN A 8 16.31 1.90 -1.90
C GLN A 8 15.15 1.78 -2.90
N LEU A 9 13.95 1.43 -2.42
CA LEU A 9 12.74 1.37 -3.25
C LEU A 9 12.45 2.72 -3.95
N THR A 10 12.74 3.83 -3.26
CA THR A 10 12.55 5.20 -3.77
C THR A 10 13.56 5.62 -4.83
N ASP A 11 14.49 4.75 -5.25
CA ASP A 11 15.26 4.96 -6.47
C ASP A 11 14.34 4.87 -7.71
N VAL A 12 13.17 4.23 -7.59
CA VAL A 12 12.08 4.32 -8.57
C VAL A 12 11.39 5.67 -8.45
N THR A 13 11.44 6.47 -9.52
CA THR A 13 10.81 7.80 -9.56
C THR A 13 9.30 7.69 -9.37
N GLY A 14 8.74 8.65 -8.63
CA GLY A 14 7.32 8.71 -8.32
C GLY A 14 6.89 7.86 -7.13
N LEU A 15 7.78 7.07 -6.51
CA LEU A 15 7.47 6.35 -5.27
C LEU A 15 7.99 7.08 -4.03
N THR A 16 7.12 7.18 -3.03
CA THR A 16 7.46 7.63 -1.68
C THR A 16 7.12 6.54 -0.66
N VAL A 17 7.90 6.44 0.42
CA VAL A 17 7.65 5.51 1.53
C VAL A 17 7.47 6.30 2.82
N GLY A 18 6.35 6.09 3.51
CA GLY A 18 6.05 6.64 4.83
C GLY A 18 6.02 5.56 5.90
N GLN A 19 6.40 5.92 7.13
CA GLN A 19 6.42 5.03 8.29
C GLN A 19 5.81 5.74 9.50
N ALA A 20 5.04 4.99 10.30
CA ALA A 20 4.61 5.39 11.64
C ALA A 20 4.72 4.17 12.56
N GLN A 21 5.22 4.36 13.78
CA GLN A 21 5.47 3.25 14.70
C GLN A 21 5.11 3.62 16.14
N ASP A 22 4.72 2.60 16.91
CA ASP A 22 4.57 2.65 18.35
C ASP A 22 5.62 1.71 18.96
N GLU A 23 6.63 2.32 19.58
CA GLU A 23 7.77 1.62 20.19
C GLU A 23 7.38 0.79 21.41
N LEU A 24 6.38 1.24 22.18
CA LEU A 24 5.94 0.54 23.39
C LEU A 24 5.20 -0.75 23.00
N MET A 25 4.30 -0.64 22.02
CA MET A 25 3.51 -1.76 21.51
C MET A 25 4.28 -2.62 20.49
N LYS A 26 5.46 -2.16 20.06
CA LYS A 26 6.31 -2.81 19.03
C LYS A 26 5.53 -3.12 17.75
N THR A 27 4.80 -2.12 17.27
CA THR A 27 4.00 -2.21 16.04
C THR A 27 4.21 -0.98 15.19
N GLY A 28 3.75 -1.03 13.94
CA GLY A 28 3.84 0.09 13.02
C GLY A 28 3.18 -0.18 11.69
N VAL A 29 3.21 0.83 10.84
CA VAL A 29 2.65 0.82 9.49
C VAL A 29 3.67 1.43 8.54
N THR A 30 3.93 0.70 7.47
CA THR A 30 4.65 1.16 6.28
C THR A 30 3.64 1.43 5.17
N VAL A 31 3.74 2.57 4.50
CA VAL A 31 2.93 2.89 3.33
C VAL A 31 3.84 3.24 2.17
N VAL A 32 3.66 2.57 1.03
CA VAL A 32 4.23 2.98 -0.25
C VAL A 32 3.16 3.77 -1.00
N VAL A 33 3.48 4.98 -1.44
CA VAL A 33 2.54 5.88 -2.12
C VAL A 33 3.16 6.34 -3.43
N GLY A 34 2.45 6.16 -4.54
CA GLY A 34 2.83 6.73 -5.83
C GLY A 34 2.51 8.23 -5.88
N ASP A 35 3.19 9.02 -6.70
CA ASP A 35 2.77 10.38 -7.05
C ASP A 35 1.52 10.37 -7.96
N ALA A 36 1.36 9.31 -8.75
CA ALA A 36 0.18 8.93 -9.51
C ALA A 36 -0.27 7.49 -9.16
N PRO A 37 -1.48 7.05 -9.58
CA PRO A 37 -1.89 5.66 -9.44
C PRO A 37 -0.90 4.72 -10.15
N MET A 38 -0.48 3.67 -9.44
CA MET A 38 0.48 2.68 -9.91
C MET A 38 -0.20 1.34 -10.22
N VAL A 39 0.14 0.74 -11.35
CA VAL A 39 -0.30 -0.62 -11.70
C VAL A 39 0.29 -1.59 -10.68
N ALA A 40 -0.56 -2.45 -10.12
CA ALA A 40 -0.16 -3.40 -9.10
C ALA A 40 -0.80 -4.76 -9.31
N GLY A 41 -0.07 -5.81 -8.95
CA GLY A 41 -0.55 -7.17 -8.81
C GLY A 41 -0.07 -7.75 -7.48
N VAL A 42 -0.73 -8.80 -6.99
CA VAL A 42 -0.38 -9.43 -5.72
C VAL A 42 -0.27 -10.94 -5.87
N HIS A 43 0.74 -11.51 -5.20
CA HIS A 43 0.90 -12.95 -5.10
C HIS A 43 1.13 -13.32 -3.64
N VAL A 44 0.23 -14.13 -3.07
CA VAL A 44 0.26 -14.55 -1.67
C VAL A 44 0.69 -16.01 -1.61
N MET A 45 1.86 -16.26 -1.03
CA MET A 45 2.44 -17.62 -0.93
C MET A 45 2.21 -18.28 0.43
N GLY A 46 1.91 -17.51 1.48
CA GLY A 46 1.72 -18.03 2.84
C GLY A 46 0.35 -18.68 3.06
N GLY A 47 0.28 -19.68 3.94
CA GLY A 47 -0.95 -20.44 4.21
C GLY A 47 -1.97 -19.78 5.16
N ALA A 48 -1.59 -18.69 5.84
CA ALA A 48 -2.47 -17.94 6.75
C ALA A 48 -2.37 -16.43 6.45
N PRO A 49 -2.96 -15.95 5.35
CA PRO A 49 -2.85 -14.55 4.95
C PRO A 49 -3.70 -13.63 5.83
N GLY A 50 -3.13 -12.48 6.18
CA GLY A 50 -3.86 -11.30 6.65
C GLY A 50 -3.80 -10.23 5.59
N THR A 51 -4.79 -10.20 4.71
CA THR A 51 -4.82 -9.31 3.54
C THR A 51 -6.13 -8.54 3.47
N ARG A 52 -6.09 -7.41 2.78
CA ARG A 52 -7.23 -6.55 2.50
C ARG A 52 -7.15 -6.12 1.03
N GLU A 53 -8.28 -6.08 0.35
CA GLU A 53 -8.40 -5.50 -1.01
C GLU A 53 -7.56 -6.22 -2.09
N THR A 54 -7.11 -7.47 -1.87
CA THR A 54 -6.26 -8.18 -2.84
C THR A 54 -6.99 -8.60 -4.11
N ASP A 55 -8.29 -8.85 -4.03
CA ASP A 55 -9.09 -9.27 -5.19
C ASP A 55 -9.16 -8.18 -6.26
N LEU A 56 -9.05 -6.89 -5.89
CA LEU A 56 -9.04 -5.79 -6.84
C LEU A 56 -7.80 -5.79 -7.73
N LEU A 57 -6.70 -6.39 -7.27
CA LEU A 57 -5.42 -6.46 -7.98
C LEU A 57 -5.36 -7.61 -8.99
N ALA A 58 -6.44 -8.38 -9.13
CA ALA A 58 -6.52 -9.37 -10.19
C ALA A 58 -6.63 -8.66 -11.56
N PRO A 59 -5.91 -9.14 -12.59
CA PRO A 59 -5.78 -8.45 -13.87
C PRO A 59 -7.09 -8.32 -14.67
N ASP A 60 -8.12 -9.08 -14.30
CA ASP A 60 -9.45 -9.08 -14.89
C ASP A 60 -10.42 -8.09 -14.22
N LYS A 61 -9.96 -7.30 -13.22
CA LYS A 61 -10.80 -6.31 -12.53
C LYS A 61 -10.74 -4.93 -13.17
N THR A 62 -11.73 -4.11 -12.83
CA THR A 62 -11.92 -2.77 -13.39
C THR A 62 -10.94 -1.74 -12.84
N VAL A 63 -10.48 -1.90 -11.60
CA VAL A 63 -9.46 -1.03 -10.99
C VAL A 63 -8.09 -1.49 -11.45
N GLN A 64 -7.47 -0.72 -12.36
CA GLN A 64 -6.18 -1.09 -12.96
C GLN A 64 -4.96 -0.55 -12.21
N ALA A 65 -5.16 0.37 -11.28
CA ALA A 65 -4.08 1.03 -10.54
C ALA A 65 -4.54 1.43 -9.14
N VAL A 66 -3.59 1.47 -8.20
CA VAL A 66 -3.80 1.89 -6.80
C VAL A 66 -2.89 3.06 -6.46
N ASP A 67 -3.32 3.91 -5.54
CA ASP A 67 -2.50 5.03 -5.09
C ASP A 67 -1.45 4.63 -4.05
N ALA A 68 -1.73 3.59 -3.26
CA ALA A 68 -0.87 3.17 -2.17
C ALA A 68 -0.94 1.67 -1.85
N LEU A 69 0.13 1.15 -1.24
CA LEU A 69 0.22 -0.17 -0.64
C LEU A 69 0.53 -0.01 0.86
N THR A 70 -0.16 -0.77 1.70
CA THR A 70 -0.04 -0.67 3.17
C THR A 70 0.46 -2.00 3.74
N LEU A 71 1.53 -1.95 4.54
CA LEU A 71 2.03 -3.07 5.33
C LEU A 71 1.89 -2.68 6.81
N ALA A 72 1.23 -3.52 7.60
CA ALA A 72 0.94 -3.21 8.99
C ALA A 72 1.32 -4.37 9.91
N GLY A 73 1.87 -4.03 11.08
CA GLY A 73 1.92 -4.92 12.23
C GLY A 73 0.54 -5.12 12.85
N GLY A 74 0.43 -5.98 13.87
CA GLY A 74 -0.83 -6.21 14.58
C GLY A 74 -1.76 -7.27 13.96
N SER A 75 -1.25 -8.11 13.05
CA SER A 75 -2.01 -9.22 12.43
C SER A 75 -3.30 -8.72 11.75
N ALA A 76 -4.39 -9.51 11.78
CA ALA A 76 -5.66 -9.16 11.16
C ALA A 76 -6.24 -7.81 11.65
N PHE A 77 -6.03 -7.45 12.93
CA PHE A 77 -6.46 -6.15 13.47
C PHE A 77 -5.69 -4.98 12.83
N GLY A 78 -4.43 -5.20 12.46
CA GLY A 78 -3.58 -4.23 11.78
C GLY A 78 -4.11 -3.79 10.41
N LEU A 79 -4.98 -4.59 9.76
CA LEU A 79 -5.58 -4.25 8.47
C LEU A 79 -6.48 -2.99 8.54
N ALA A 80 -6.90 -2.57 9.74
CA ALA A 80 -7.58 -1.30 9.96
C ALA A 80 -6.70 -0.08 9.65
N ALA A 81 -5.36 -0.22 9.65
CA ALA A 81 -4.46 0.86 9.26
C ALA A 81 -4.72 1.38 7.84
N ALA A 82 -5.18 0.51 6.94
CA ALA A 82 -5.52 0.88 5.57
C ALA A 82 -6.68 1.89 5.49
N ASP A 83 -7.57 1.96 6.50
CA ASP A 83 -8.62 2.98 6.57
C ASP A 83 -8.05 4.38 6.73
N GLY A 84 -7.02 4.52 7.58
CA GLY A 84 -6.31 5.79 7.75
C GLY A 84 -5.60 6.24 6.48
N VAL A 85 -5.00 5.29 5.74
CA VAL A 85 -4.37 5.56 4.43
C VAL A 85 -5.41 6.00 3.41
N ALA A 86 -6.53 5.29 3.30
CA ALA A 86 -7.63 5.65 2.39
C ALA A 86 -8.22 7.03 2.73
N ALA A 87 -8.40 7.35 4.02
CA ALA A 87 -8.87 8.65 4.47
C ALA A 87 -7.87 9.77 4.11
N GLY A 88 -6.57 9.54 4.29
CA GLY A 88 -5.52 10.48 3.92
C GLY A 88 -5.47 10.75 2.42
N LEU A 89 -5.54 9.70 1.59
CA LEU A 89 -5.62 9.82 0.13
C LEU A 89 -6.86 10.59 -0.31
N ARG A 90 -8.02 10.26 0.26
CA ARG A 90 -9.28 10.95 -0.02
C ARG A 90 -9.18 12.45 0.29
N ALA A 91 -8.56 12.82 1.42
CA ALA A 91 -8.41 14.22 1.83
C ALA A 91 -7.60 15.05 0.83
N VAL A 92 -6.71 14.42 0.05
CA VAL A 92 -5.92 15.06 -1.01
C VAL A 92 -6.48 14.79 -2.42
N GLY A 93 -7.73 14.33 -2.53
CA GLY A 93 -8.42 14.13 -3.81
C GLY A 93 -7.93 12.92 -4.61
N ARG A 94 -7.33 11.92 -3.93
CA ARG A 94 -6.85 10.68 -4.55
C ARG A 94 -7.77 9.50 -4.22
N GLY A 95 -7.78 8.52 -5.13
CA GLY A 95 -8.66 7.36 -5.10
C GLY A 95 -9.32 7.10 -6.44
N CYS A 96 -9.97 5.94 -6.58
CA CYS A 96 -10.74 5.60 -7.76
C CYS A 96 -12.09 6.35 -7.75
N ALA A 97 -12.47 6.95 -8.88
CA ALA A 97 -13.79 7.54 -9.04
C ALA A 97 -14.86 6.45 -8.94
N ALA A 98 -15.75 6.57 -7.94
CA ALA A 98 -16.92 5.71 -7.87
C ALA A 98 -17.91 6.11 -8.96
N ALA A 99 -18.42 5.13 -9.73
CA ALA A 99 -19.54 5.37 -10.62
C ALA A 99 -20.77 5.76 -9.78
N GLY A 100 -21.25 6.98 -9.99
CA GLY A 100 -22.46 7.55 -9.41
C GLY A 100 -23.10 8.49 -10.40
#